data_AF-A0A9E4H3B1-F1
#
_entry.id   AF-A0A9E4H3B1-F1
#
_cell.length_a   1.000
_cell.length_b   1.000
_cell.length_c   1.000
_cell.angle_alpha   90.00
_cell.angle_beta   90.00
_cell.angle_gamma   90.00
#
_symmetry.space_group_name_H-M   'P 1'
#
loop_
_entity.id
_entity.type
_entity.pdbx_description
1 polymer ?
#
loop_
_entity_poly.entity_id
_entity_poly.type
_entity_poly.pdbx_seq_one_letter_code
_entity_poly.pdbx_strand_id
1 'polypeptide(L)'
;MAGPGMHELLYTVDINGCIDIDTVSVEVHDLPPTPTIQQNGHDLMAQPTGYVYQWQLNGSPMAGYTSQTITAPQDGEYTVTITSPFSCSAISAPYQFTTVGMSESFSQT
;
A
#
# COMPACT_ATOMS: atom_id res chain seq x y z
N MET A 1 -22.14 8.09 6.85
CA MET A 1 -21.06 8.78 6.11
C MET A 1 -20.88 7.98 4.84
N ALA A 2 -21.02 8.60 3.67
CA ALA A 2 -20.85 7.91 2.38
C ALA A 2 -19.46 7.27 2.34
N GLY A 3 -19.41 5.94 2.29
CA GLY A 3 -18.18 5.18 2.21
C GLY A 3 -17.55 5.24 0.81
N PRO A 4 -16.50 4.45 0.57
CA PRO A 4 -16.01 4.19 -0.78
C PRO A 4 -17.15 3.73 -1.71
N GLY A 5 -17.02 4.05 -2.99
CA GLY A 5 -17.97 3.66 -4.02
C GLY A 5 -18.44 4.81 -4.92
N MET A 6 -19.36 4.47 -5.81
CA MET A 6 -19.97 5.38 -6.77
C MET A 6 -21.14 6.13 -6.12
N HIS A 7 -21.08 7.45 -6.16
CA HIS A 7 -22.11 8.34 -5.68
C HIS A 7 -22.67 9.14 -6.85
N GLU A 8 -24.00 9.18 -6.97
CA GLU A 8 -24.68 9.96 -8.00
C GLU A 8 -25.16 11.28 -7.40
N LEU A 9 -24.69 12.38 -7.97
CA LEU A 9 -25.21 13.71 -7.70
C LEU A 9 -26.31 14.00 -8.71
N LEU A 10 -27.51 14.23 -8.20
CA LEU A 10 -28.67 14.60 -9.00
C LEU A 10 -28.81 16.13 -9.01
N TYR A 11 -28.75 16.72 -10.19
CA TYR A 11 -29.15 18.09 -10.42
C TYR A 11 -30.54 18.08 -11.04
N THR A 12 -31.51 18.73 -10.38
CA THR A 12 -32.89 18.77 -10.85
C THR A 12 -33.32 20.21 -11.02
N VAL A 13 -33.85 20.52 -12.20
CA VAL A 13 -34.49 21.80 -12.51
C VAL A 13 -35.95 21.54 -12.78
N ASP A 14 -36.83 22.17 -12.01
CA ASP A 14 -38.26 22.22 -12.29
C ASP A 14 -38.62 23.62 -12.79
N ILE A 15 -39.14 23.70 -14.02
CA ILE A 15 -39.71 24.93 -14.57
C ILE A 15 -41.11 24.60 -15.08
N ASN A 16 -42.13 25.02 -14.32
CA ASN A 16 -43.54 24.83 -14.64
C ASN A 16 -43.92 23.36 -14.94
N GLY A 17 -43.31 22.40 -14.24
CA GLY A 17 -43.58 20.97 -14.39
C GLY A 17 -42.78 20.27 -15.50
N CYS A 18 -41.93 20.98 -16.25
CA CYS A 18 -40.85 20.36 -17.00
C CYS A 18 -39.69 20.12 -16.03
N ILE A 19 -39.44 18.85 -15.73
CA ILE A 19 -38.33 18.41 -14.89
C ILE A 19 -37.19 18.00 -15.82
N ASP A 20 -36.07 18.72 -15.73
CA ASP A 20 -34.80 18.32 -16.32
C ASP A 20 -33.90 17.74 -15.23
N ILE A 21 -33.25 16.63 -15.56
CA ILE A 21 -32.40 15.89 -14.64
C ILE A 21 -31.05 15.70 -15.31
N ASP A 22 -30.01 16.18 -14.63
CA ASP A 22 -28.63 15.89 -14.98
C ASP A 22 -27.97 15.13 -13.83
N THR A 23 -27.11 14.18 -14.18
CA THR A 23 -26.43 13.31 -13.21
C THR A 23 -24.93 13.42 -13.36
N VAL A 24 -24.23 13.61 -12.25
CA VAL A 24 -22.78 13.49 -12.16
C VAL A 24 -22.43 12.31 -11.26
N SER A 25 -21.62 11.38 -11.78
CA SER A 25 -21.05 10.30 -11.00
C SER A 25 -19.74 10.74 -10.34
N VAL A 26 -19.61 10.48 -9.04
CA VAL A 26 -18.39 10.69 -8.27
C VAL A 26 -17.95 9.34 -7.70
N GLU A 27 -16.72 8.94 -8.02
CA GLU A 27 -16.12 7.71 -7.48
C GLU A 27 -15.18 8.05 -6.32
N VAL A 28 -15.46 7.49 -5.14
CA VAL A 28 -14.58 7.56 -3.97
C VAL A 28 -13.83 6.23 -3.86
N HIS A 29 -12.52 6.28 -4.03
CA HIS A 29 -11.66 5.09 -3.94
C HIS A 29 -11.29 4.77 -2.49
N ASP A 30 -11.12 3.48 -2.21
CA ASP A 30 -10.61 3.01 -0.92
C ASP A 30 -9.16 3.40 -0.69
N LEU A 31 -8.83 3.67 0.57
CA LEU A 31 -7.44 3.80 0.99
C LEU A 31 -6.74 2.43 0.84
N PRO A 32 -5.48 2.39 0.37
CA PRO A 32 -4.71 1.16 0.38
C PRO A 32 -4.61 0.61 1.81
N PRO A 33 -4.69 -0.73 2.00
CA PRO A 33 -4.51 -1.33 3.31
C PRO A 33 -3.08 -1.11 3.81
N THR A 34 -2.87 -1.20 5.12
CA THR A 34 -1.52 -1.11 5.70
C THR A 34 -0.65 -2.27 5.19
N PRO A 35 0.50 -2.00 4.53
CA PRO A 35 1.34 -3.07 4.04
C PRO A 35 2.08 -3.79 5.17
N THR A 36 2.41 -5.06 4.94
CA THR A 36 3.20 -5.90 5.85
C THR A 36 4.44 -6.43 5.14
N ILE A 37 5.53 -6.59 5.88
CA ILE A 37 6.79 -7.16 5.38
C ILE A 37 6.89 -8.61 5.86
N GLN A 38 7.12 -9.53 4.94
CA GLN A 38 7.40 -10.95 5.21
C GLN A 38 8.82 -11.27 4.78
N GLN A 39 9.62 -11.84 5.68
CA GLN A 39 10.98 -12.29 5.37
C GLN A 39 10.97 -13.73 4.87
N ASN A 40 11.71 -14.00 3.81
CA ASN A 40 12.05 -15.34 3.34
C ASN A 40 13.52 -15.38 2.94
N GLY A 41 14.39 -15.96 3.76
CA GLY A 41 15.81 -15.83 3.47
C GLY A 41 16.29 -14.38 3.70
N HIS A 42 17.13 -13.93 2.79
CA HIS A 42 17.54 -12.52 2.72
C HIS A 42 16.53 -11.66 1.94
N ASP A 43 15.44 -12.25 1.44
CA ASP A 43 14.43 -11.53 0.70
C ASP A 43 13.32 -11.03 1.63
N LEU A 44 12.95 -9.76 1.46
CA LEU A 44 11.83 -9.11 2.10
C LEU A 44 10.73 -8.93 1.05
N MET A 45 9.54 -9.45 1.33
CA MET A 45 8.37 -9.35 0.47
C MET A 45 7.32 -8.45 1.11
N ALA A 46 6.91 -7.42 0.38
CA ALA A 46 5.78 -6.58 0.75
C ALA A 46 4.45 -7.24 0.36
N GLN A 47 3.44 -7.07 1.20
CA GLN A 47 2.05 -7.42 0.93
C GLN A 47 1.15 -6.24 1.29
N PRO A 48 0.04 -6.00 0.58
CA PRO A 48 -0.48 -6.75 -0.58
C PRO A 48 0.21 -6.44 -1.92
N THR A 49 -0.11 -7.24 -2.95
CA THR A 49 0.41 -7.10 -4.32
C THR A 49 -0.33 -6.04 -5.15
N GLY A 50 0.25 -5.58 -6.26
CA GLY A 50 -0.44 -4.71 -7.23
C GLY A 50 -0.30 -3.21 -6.97
N TYR A 51 0.63 -2.82 -6.11
CA TYR A 51 0.92 -1.42 -5.79
C TYR A 51 2.28 -0.99 -6.34
N VAL A 52 2.55 0.32 -6.32
CA VAL A 52 3.91 0.83 -6.48
C VAL A 52 4.59 0.78 -5.11
N TYR A 53 5.77 0.20 -5.03
CA TYR A 53 6.52 0.05 -3.78
C TYR A 53 7.65 1.07 -3.71
N GLN A 54 7.93 1.55 -2.50
CA GLN A 54 9.15 2.28 -2.19
C GLN A 54 9.66 1.78 -0.85
N TRP A 55 10.78 1.06 -0.88
CA TRP A 55 11.45 0.58 0.33
C TRP A 55 12.30 1.68 0.95
N GLN A 56 12.39 1.65 2.28
CA GLN A 56 13.23 2.53 3.07
C GLN A 56 14.04 1.69 4.06
N LEU A 57 15.26 2.12 4.32
CA LEU A 57 16.18 1.52 5.27
C LEU A 57 16.58 2.58 6.29
N ASN A 58 16.32 2.33 7.57
CA ASN A 58 16.57 3.26 8.68
C ASN A 58 15.99 4.66 8.41
N GLY A 59 14.78 4.70 7.84
CA GLY A 59 14.08 5.93 7.46
C GLY A 59 14.57 6.62 6.17
N SER A 60 15.59 6.09 5.49
CA SER A 60 16.08 6.64 4.22
C SER A 60 15.55 5.84 3.03
N PRO A 61 15.01 6.48 1.97
CA PRO A 61 14.52 5.78 0.80
C PRO A 61 15.65 5.04 0.07
N MET A 62 15.38 3.79 -0.31
CA MET A 62 16.30 2.96 -1.08
C MET A 62 16.05 3.18 -2.59
N ALA A 63 16.98 3.83 -3.27
CA ALA A 63 16.85 4.13 -4.70
C ALA A 63 16.86 2.85 -5.55
N GLY A 64 15.87 2.71 -6.45
CA GLY A 64 15.73 1.53 -7.33
C GLY A 64 15.03 0.34 -6.69
N TYR A 65 14.67 0.41 -5.39
CA TYR A 65 13.93 -0.63 -4.70
C TYR A 65 12.42 -0.37 -4.80
N THR A 66 11.85 -0.70 -5.97
CA THR A 66 10.43 -0.52 -6.29
C THR A 66 9.69 -1.83 -6.57
N SER A 67 10.38 -2.96 -6.44
CA SER A 67 9.80 -4.30 -6.57
C SER A 67 9.05 -4.70 -5.29
N GLN A 68 8.04 -5.56 -5.44
CA GLN A 68 7.33 -6.16 -4.31
C GLN A 68 8.26 -6.93 -3.38
N THR A 69 9.23 -7.63 -3.97
CA THR A 69 10.25 -8.39 -3.23
C THR A 69 11.61 -7.77 -3.49
N ILE A 70 12.38 -7.59 -2.43
CA ILE A 70 13.75 -7.08 -2.48
C ILE A 70 14.68 -8.00 -1.70
N THR A 71 15.92 -8.14 -2.13
CA THR A 71 16.95 -8.76 -1.29
C THR A 71 17.53 -7.67 -0.38
N ALA A 72 17.47 -7.88 0.93
CA ALA A 72 17.98 -6.94 1.92
C ALA A 72 19.52 -6.89 1.85
N PRO A 73 20.13 -5.75 1.45
CA PRO A 73 21.59 -5.68 1.28
C PRO A 73 22.37 -5.63 2.60
N GLN A 74 21.73 -5.25 3.71
CA GLN A 74 22.37 -5.09 5.02
C GLN A 74 21.34 -5.16 6.15
N ASP A 75 21.83 -5.31 7.37
CA ASP A 75 20.99 -5.27 8.57
C ASP A 75 20.42 -3.86 8.80
N GLY A 76 19.21 -3.80 9.34
CA GLY A 76 18.57 -2.55 9.72
C GLY A 76 17.06 -2.60 9.76
N GLU A 77 16.47 -1.43 9.98
CA GLU A 77 15.03 -1.26 9.98
C GLU A 77 14.51 -1.01 8.57
N TYR A 78 13.68 -1.92 8.06
CA TYR A 78 13.03 -1.80 6.77
C TYR A 78 11.58 -1.35 6.94
N THR A 79 11.17 -0.36 6.17
CA THR A 79 9.76 -0.01 5.96
C THR A 79 9.47 -0.01 4.47
N VAL A 80 8.22 -0.29 4.11
CA VAL A 80 7.75 -0.19 2.73
C VAL A 80 6.55 0.74 2.67
N THR A 81 6.60 1.69 1.74
CA THR A 81 5.44 2.48 1.36
C THR A 81 4.83 1.85 0.11
N ILE A 82 3.54 1.59 0.14
CA ILE A 82 2.77 1.22 -1.04
C ILE A 82 1.95 2.41 -1.51
N THR A 83 1.91 2.63 -2.82
CA THR A 83 1.09 3.67 -3.45
C THR A 83 0.09 3.02 -4.39
N SER A 84 -1.18 3.34 -4.20
CA SER A 84 -2.29 2.90 -5.04
C SER A 84 -2.26 3.59 -6.43
N PRO A 85 -2.90 3.02 -7.45
CA PRO A 85 -3.05 3.67 -8.76
C PRO A 85 -3.69 5.06 -8.69
N PHE A 86 -4.48 5.32 -7.64
CA PHE A 86 -5.17 6.58 -7.39
C PHE A 86 -4.36 7.54 -6.51
N SER A 87 -3.05 7.32 -6.38
CA SER A 87 -2.09 8.18 -5.67
C SER A 87 -2.27 8.28 -4.14
N CYS A 88 -3.15 7.49 -3.52
CA CYS A 88 -3.16 7.29 -2.07
C CYS A 88 -2.03 6.33 -1.66
N SER A 89 -1.41 6.56 -0.50
CA SER A 89 -0.31 5.73 0.00
C SER A 89 -0.52 5.24 1.44
N ALA A 90 0.14 4.13 1.77
CA ALA A 90 0.19 3.57 3.11
C ALA A 90 1.60 3.05 3.41
N ILE A 91 2.05 3.15 4.66
CA ILE A 91 3.36 2.70 5.12
C ILE A 91 3.24 1.49 6.04
N SER A 92 4.19 0.57 5.96
CA SER A 92 4.23 -0.60 6.84
C SER A 92 4.68 -0.23 8.24
N ALA A 93 4.42 -1.12 9.20
CA ALA A 93 5.20 -1.14 10.43
C ALA A 93 6.69 -1.38 10.11
N PRO A 94 7.62 -0.88 10.94
CA PRO A 94 9.05 -1.16 10.81
C PRO A 94 9.34 -2.65 11.00
N TYR A 95 10.19 -3.20 10.14
CA TYR A 95 10.66 -4.58 10.20
C TYR A 95 12.17 -4.61 10.45
N GLN A 96 12.59 -5.24 11.54
CA GLN A 96 14.01 -5.35 11.89
C GLN A 96 14.61 -6.58 11.18
N PHE A 97 15.45 -6.34 10.16
CA PHE A 97 16.16 -7.40 9.46
C PHE A 97 17.57 -7.56 10.02
N THR A 98 17.94 -8.79 10.37
CA THR A 98 19.30 -9.15 10.81
C THR A 98 19.76 -10.45 10.17
N THR A 99 20.94 -10.41 9.55
CA THR A 99 21.60 -11.56 8.89
C THR A 99 22.00 -12.65 9.90
N VAL A 100 22.23 -12.27 11.16
CA VAL A 100 22.53 -13.18 12.28
C VAL A 100 21.35 -14.07 12.71
N GLY A 101 20.12 -13.79 12.26
CA GLY A 101 18.94 -14.62 12.57
C GLY A 101 18.71 -15.79 11.60
N MET A 102 19.46 -15.88 10.49
CA MET A 102 19.34 -16.98 9.52
C MET A 102 20.23 -18.19 9.84
N SER A 103 20.75 -18.26 11.07
CA SER A 103 21.50 -19.40 11.58
C SER A 103 21.03 -19.75 12.98
N GLU A 104 19.81 -20.28 13.13
CA GLU A 104 19.48 -21.17 14.25
C GLU A 104 18.25 -22.04 13.95
N SER A 105 18.43 -22.99 13.04
CA SER A 105 17.86 -24.32 13.20
C SER A 105 19.02 -25.30 13.36
N PHE A 106 19.72 -25.19 14.49
CA PHE A 106 20.44 -26.37 14.99
C PHE A 106 19.42 -27.23 15.71
N SER A 107 19.09 -28.35 15.08
CA SER A 107 18.43 -29.47 15.76
C SER A 107 19.26 -29.86 16.99
N GLN A 108 18.63 -29.87 18.16
CA GLN A 108 19.18 -30.43 19.40
C GLN A 108 17.95 -30.86 20.21
N THR A 109 17.67 -32.14 20.52
CA THR A 109 18.44 -33.40 20.51
C THR A 109 17.53 -34.53 20.05
#